data_AF-A0A1B0CDW4-F1
#
_entry.id   AF-A0A1B0CDW4-F1
#
_cell.length_a   1.000
_cell.length_b   1.000
_cell.length_c   1.000
_cell.angle_alpha   90.00
_cell.angle_beta   90.00
_cell.angle_gamma   90.00
#
_symmetry.space_group_name_H-M   'P 1'
#
loop_
_entity.id
_entity.type
_entity.pdbx_description
1 polymer ?
#
loop_
_entity_poly.entity_id
_entity_poly.type
_entity_poly.pdbx_seq_one_letter_code
_entity_poly.pdbx_strand_id
1 'polypeptide(L)'
;MSFLPSLKTITGSYQRILGSIVPQNVSVRFASKKAGTSTRNQGKGNAKPKHRGWKRQDGSTVTSGTLLALQRTPRFHPGLNVGFGRNGTLWAMQSGKVVITCEKTDLNWNHSWVQKAYAGREGQTIYKKYFNVIPQKQHQNFRLVEEV
;
A
#
# COMPACT_ATOMS: atom_id res chain seq x y z
N MET A 1 -48.91 -30.22 70.09
CA MET A 1 -49.48 -30.66 68.81
C MET A 1 -49.25 -29.56 67.79
N SER A 2 -48.72 -29.95 66.63
CA SER A 2 -48.32 -29.15 65.48
C SER A 2 -49.40 -28.19 64.96
N PHE A 3 -49.00 -27.09 64.32
CA PHE A 3 -49.18 -26.86 62.87
C PHE A 3 -48.91 -25.39 62.50
N LEU A 4 -47.81 -25.21 61.74
CA LEU A 4 -47.43 -24.20 60.71
C LEU A 4 -47.63 -22.67 60.94
N PRO A 5 -46.66 -21.84 60.49
CA PRO A 5 -46.61 -20.41 60.80
C PRO A 5 -47.43 -19.55 59.81
N SER A 6 -48.12 -18.56 60.37
CA SER A 6 -48.71 -17.41 59.68
C SER A 6 -47.62 -16.58 58.98
N LEU A 7 -47.83 -16.27 57.71
CA LEU A 7 -46.95 -15.39 56.92
C LEU A 7 -46.96 -13.99 57.54
N LYS A 8 -45.82 -13.61 58.11
CA LYS A 8 -45.56 -12.28 58.66
C LYS A 8 -45.61 -11.25 57.53
N THR A 9 -46.51 -10.28 57.67
CA THR A 9 -46.51 -9.04 56.90
C THR A 9 -45.17 -8.33 57.09
N ILE A 10 -44.35 -8.29 56.04
CA ILE A 10 -43.14 -7.48 56.02
C ILE A 10 -43.58 -6.05 55.71
N THR A 11 -43.75 -5.25 56.76
CA THR A 11 -43.75 -3.78 56.67
C THR A 11 -42.34 -3.32 56.34
N GLY A 12 -41.97 -3.46 55.06
CA GLY A 12 -40.75 -2.91 54.51
C GLY A 12 -41.02 -1.48 54.06
N SER A 13 -40.71 -0.51 54.93
CA SER A 13 -40.66 0.91 54.62
C SER A 13 -39.58 1.16 53.55
N TYR A 14 -39.97 1.08 52.28
CA TYR A 14 -39.19 1.71 51.22
C TYR A 14 -39.34 3.22 51.38
N GLN A 15 -38.37 3.79 52.09
CA GLN A 15 -38.13 5.22 52.14
C GLN A 15 -38.18 5.75 50.70
N ARG A 16 -39.15 6.64 50.46
CA ARG A 16 -39.18 7.50 49.29
C ARG A 16 -37.80 8.15 49.18
N ILE A 17 -36.99 7.68 48.24
CA ILE A 17 -35.87 8.45 47.74
C ILE A 17 -36.50 9.63 47.00
N LEU A 18 -36.67 10.73 47.72
CA LEU A 18 -36.81 12.08 47.19
C LEU A 18 -35.46 12.46 46.56
N GLY A 19 -35.10 11.74 45.50
CA GLY A 19 -34.05 12.12 44.57
C GLY A 19 -34.75 12.78 43.41
N SER A 20 -34.48 14.07 43.24
CA SER A 20 -34.87 14.90 42.10
C SER A 20 -35.14 14.06 40.85
N ILE A 21 -36.39 14.04 40.38
CA ILE A 21 -36.67 13.72 38.99
C ILE A 21 -36.10 14.90 38.20
N VAL A 22 -34.78 14.93 38.02
CA VAL A 22 -34.18 15.67 36.93
C VAL A 22 -34.74 14.95 35.71
N PRO A 23 -35.52 15.59 34.82
CA PRO A 23 -35.78 14.98 33.54
C PRO A 23 -34.41 14.77 32.93
N GLN A 24 -33.94 13.53 32.92
CA GLN A 24 -32.85 13.15 32.03
C GLN A 24 -33.42 13.47 30.66
N ASN A 25 -32.99 14.59 30.08
CA ASN A 25 -33.27 14.93 28.70
C ASN A 25 -32.61 13.83 27.87
N VAL A 26 -33.29 12.69 27.73
CA VAL A 26 -32.93 11.65 26.80
C VAL A 26 -33.18 12.27 25.44
N SER A 27 -32.14 12.85 24.85
CA SER A 27 -32.21 13.34 23.49
C SER A 27 -32.34 12.14 22.57
N VAL A 28 -33.56 11.68 22.33
CA VAL A 28 -33.84 10.75 21.24
C VAL A 28 -33.67 11.56 19.97
N ARG A 29 -32.51 11.44 19.33
CA ARG A 29 -32.35 11.95 17.97
C ARG A 29 -33.09 10.99 17.04
N PHE A 30 -34.32 11.30 16.67
CA PHE A 30 -34.90 10.72 15.48
C PHE A 30 -34.01 11.11 14.30
N ALA A 31 -33.55 10.13 13.51
CA ALA A 31 -32.71 10.40 12.36
C ALA A 31 -33.47 11.29 11.36
N SER A 32 -33.19 12.59 11.35
CA SER A 32 -33.83 13.54 10.44
C SER A 32 -32.95 13.81 9.22
N LYS A 33 -33.17 13.02 8.16
CA LYS A 33 -33.10 13.48 6.76
C LYS A 33 -34.17 12.73 5.96
N LYS A 34 -35.20 13.45 5.48
CA LYS A 34 -36.28 12.89 4.63
C LYS A 34 -35.77 12.48 3.23
N ALA A 35 -34.56 12.87 2.84
CA ALA A 35 -33.92 12.44 1.61
C ALA A 35 -32.40 12.35 1.82
N GLY A 36 -31.89 11.15 2.07
CA GLY A 36 -30.47 10.87 1.85
C GLY A 36 -30.27 10.66 0.36
N THR A 37 -29.60 11.59 -0.33
CA THR A 37 -29.29 11.45 -1.76
C THR A 37 -28.53 10.14 -1.99
N SER A 38 -28.94 9.34 -2.98
CA SER A 38 -28.35 8.04 -3.36
C SER A 38 -26.90 8.14 -3.87
N THR A 39 -26.35 9.35 -3.86
CA THR A 39 -25.14 9.77 -4.55
C THR A 39 -23.97 10.07 -3.61
N ARG A 40 -24.10 9.75 -2.32
CA ARG A 40 -23.10 10.04 -1.25
C ARG A 40 -21.69 9.49 -1.54
N ASN A 41 -21.55 8.49 -2.42
CA ASN A 41 -20.28 7.89 -2.83
C ASN A 41 -20.03 7.96 -4.36
N GLN A 42 -20.67 8.90 -5.08
CA GLN A 42 -20.44 9.05 -6.52
C GLN A 42 -18.94 9.22 -6.83
N GLY A 43 -18.44 8.44 -7.79
CA GLY A 43 -17.08 8.56 -8.31
C GLY A 43 -16.04 7.58 -7.76
N LYS A 44 -16.29 6.90 -6.62
CA LYS A 44 -15.32 5.93 -6.06
C LYS A 44 -15.09 4.71 -6.98
N GLY A 45 -16.06 4.39 -7.86
CA GLY A 45 -15.99 3.29 -8.82
C GLY A 45 -15.66 3.67 -10.26
N ASN A 46 -15.61 4.96 -10.62
CA ASN A 46 -15.51 5.41 -12.01
C ASN A 46 -14.07 5.80 -12.43
N ALA A 47 -13.07 5.40 -11.66
CA ALA A 47 -11.68 5.72 -11.97
C ALA A 47 -11.20 4.90 -13.17
N LYS A 48 -10.75 5.58 -14.22
CA LYS A 48 -10.11 4.92 -15.36
C LYS A 48 -8.90 4.09 -14.89
N PRO A 49 -8.71 2.87 -15.44
CA PRO A 49 -7.56 2.05 -15.10
C PRO A 49 -6.27 2.76 -15.51
N LYS A 50 -5.27 2.73 -14.62
CA LYS A 50 -3.98 3.43 -14.81
C LYS A 50 -2.95 2.61 -15.59
N HIS A 51 -3.31 1.42 -16.05
CA HIS A 51 -2.47 0.48 -16.82
C HIS A 51 -1.04 0.28 -16.27
N ARG A 52 -0.91 0.27 -14.94
CA ARG A 52 0.34 -0.01 -14.23
C ARG A 52 0.66 -1.50 -14.29
N GLY A 53 1.93 -1.83 -14.12
CA GLY A 53 2.42 -3.19 -14.12
C GLY A 53 3.66 -3.34 -15.00
N TRP A 54 3.98 -4.60 -15.27
CA TRP A 54 5.12 -5.02 -16.05
C TRP A 54 4.92 -4.71 -17.53
N LYS A 55 5.93 -4.16 -18.21
CA LYS A 55 5.91 -3.82 -19.64
C LYS A 55 6.86 -4.66 -20.50
N ARG A 56 7.98 -5.14 -19.96
CA ARG A 56 8.97 -5.97 -20.68
C ARG A 56 9.43 -7.14 -19.84
N GLN A 57 9.09 -8.36 -20.25
CA GLN A 57 9.36 -9.58 -19.50
C GLN A 57 10.85 -9.94 -19.48
N ASP A 58 11.19 -10.91 -18.62
CA ASP A 58 12.53 -11.49 -18.58
C ASP A 58 12.91 -12.04 -19.97
N GLY A 59 14.17 -11.83 -20.36
CA GLY A 59 14.69 -12.22 -21.67
C GLY A 59 14.31 -11.31 -22.84
N SER A 60 13.49 -10.27 -22.64
CA SER A 60 13.13 -9.33 -23.71
C SER A 60 14.32 -8.45 -24.13
N THR A 61 14.50 -8.23 -25.42
CA THR A 61 15.44 -7.22 -25.93
C THR A 61 14.81 -5.84 -25.85
N VAL A 62 15.54 -4.86 -25.31
CA VAL A 62 15.10 -3.48 -25.12
C VAL A 62 16.12 -2.50 -25.65
N THR A 63 15.66 -1.34 -26.11
CA THR A 63 16.53 -0.19 -26.42
C THR A 63 16.63 0.74 -25.21
N SER A 64 17.64 1.61 -25.19
CA SER A 64 17.74 2.66 -24.18
C SER A 64 16.46 3.52 -24.15
N GLY A 65 16.00 3.87 -22.95
CA GLY A 65 14.76 4.62 -22.71
C GLY A 65 13.50 3.76 -22.65
N THR A 66 13.56 2.46 -22.95
CA THR A 66 12.37 1.60 -22.92
C THR A 66 11.84 1.42 -21.49
N LEU A 67 10.52 1.58 -21.32
CA LEU A 67 9.84 1.33 -20.04
C LEU A 67 9.81 -0.17 -19.70
N LEU A 68 10.29 -0.52 -18.50
CA LEU A 68 10.35 -1.90 -18.01
C LEU A 68 9.14 -2.23 -17.12
N ALA A 69 8.85 -1.36 -16.14
CA ALA A 69 7.73 -1.53 -15.23
C ALA A 69 7.19 -0.18 -14.73
N LEU A 70 5.87 -0.09 -14.63
CA LEU A 70 5.16 1.02 -14.02
C LEU A 70 4.56 0.58 -12.70
N GLN A 71 5.02 1.15 -11.59
CA GLN A 71 4.56 0.78 -10.25
C GLN A 71 4.17 2.03 -9.43
N ARG A 72 3.63 1.81 -8.23
CA ARG A 72 3.32 2.90 -7.28
C ARG A 72 4.14 2.73 -5.99
N THR A 73 4.21 1.49 -5.52
CA THR A 73 5.09 1.02 -4.45
C THR A 73 6.17 0.15 -5.09
N PRO A 74 7.42 0.15 -4.60
CA PRO A 74 8.51 -0.65 -5.18
C PRO A 74 8.24 -2.15 -4.99
N ARG A 75 7.63 -2.77 -6.01
CA ARG A 75 7.56 -4.22 -6.16
C ARG A 75 8.85 -4.74 -6.78
N PHE A 76 9.38 -3.98 -7.73
CA PHE A 76 10.61 -4.25 -8.46
C PHE A 76 11.65 -3.17 -8.18
N HIS A 77 12.91 -3.58 -8.10
CA HIS A 77 14.04 -2.69 -7.87
C HIS A 77 14.88 -2.49 -9.13
N PRO A 78 15.53 -1.33 -9.25
CA PRO A 78 16.51 -1.09 -10.31
C PRO A 78 17.79 -1.86 -9.99
N GLY A 79 18.29 -2.63 -10.96
CA GLY A 79 19.61 -3.25 -10.90
C GLY A 79 20.51 -2.66 -11.98
N LEU A 80 21.31 -3.51 -12.64
CA LEU A 80 22.31 -3.07 -13.61
C LEU A 80 21.66 -2.39 -14.83
N ASN A 81 22.14 -1.19 -15.19
CA ASN A 81 21.69 -0.40 -16.35
C ASN A 81 20.17 -0.09 -16.37
N VAL A 82 19.55 0.03 -15.19
CA VAL A 82 18.14 0.37 -15.04
C VAL A 82 17.98 1.64 -14.22
N GLY A 83 17.24 2.59 -14.78
CA GLY A 83 16.93 3.86 -14.12
C GLY A 83 15.68 3.76 -13.25
N PHE A 84 15.61 4.60 -12.22
CA PHE A 84 14.52 4.67 -11.26
C PHE A 84 13.89 6.07 -11.21
N GLY A 85 12.60 6.16 -11.55
CA GLY A 85 11.87 7.43 -11.54
C GLY A 85 11.30 7.82 -10.19
N ARG A 86 11.05 9.12 -9.98
CA ARG A 86 10.36 9.65 -8.78
C ARG A 86 9.00 8.99 -8.53
N ASN A 87 8.29 8.62 -9.60
CA ASN A 87 6.98 7.97 -9.55
C ASN A 87 7.07 6.42 -9.44
N GLY A 88 8.27 5.88 -9.28
CA GLY A 88 8.55 4.44 -9.17
C GLY A 88 8.75 3.71 -10.50
N THR A 89 8.77 4.43 -11.63
CA THR A 89 8.93 3.83 -12.95
C THR A 89 10.35 3.30 -13.17
N LEU A 90 10.46 2.11 -13.76
CA LEU A 90 11.73 1.53 -14.21
C LEU A 90 11.87 1.68 -15.72
N TRP A 91 13.05 2.09 -16.18
CA TRP A 91 13.40 2.16 -17.60
C TRP A 91 14.81 1.63 -17.86
N ALA A 92 15.05 1.13 -19.08
CA ALA A 92 16.37 0.70 -19.52
C ALA A 92 17.25 1.91 -19.81
N MET A 93 18.46 1.96 -19.24
CA MET A 93 19.45 3.01 -19.54
C MET A 93 20.28 2.68 -20.78
N GLN A 94 20.46 1.39 -21.07
CA GLN A 94 21.21 0.89 -22.22
C GLN A 94 20.35 -0.08 -23.03
N SER A 95 20.71 -0.29 -24.30
CA SER A 95 20.12 -1.34 -25.12
C SER A 95 20.69 -2.70 -24.74
N GLY A 96 19.84 -3.71 -24.59
CA GLY A 96 20.28 -5.02 -24.12
C GLY A 96 19.15 -6.00 -23.89
N LYS A 97 19.47 -7.11 -23.24
CA LYS A 97 18.51 -8.13 -22.82
C LYS A 97 18.14 -7.89 -21.35
N VAL A 98 16.84 -7.88 -21.07
CA VAL A 98 16.32 -7.79 -19.70
C VAL A 98 16.56 -9.11 -18.98
N VAL A 99 17.11 -9.05 -17.78
CA VAL A 99 17.29 -10.18 -16.87
C VAL A 99 16.71 -9.83 -15.51
N ILE A 100 15.91 -10.72 -14.94
CA ILE A 100 15.31 -10.53 -13.61
C ILE A 100 15.90 -11.49 -12.61
N THR A 101 16.49 -10.93 -11.56
CA THR A 101 17.12 -11.66 -10.47
C THR A 101 16.38 -11.42 -9.16
N CYS A 102 16.54 -12.33 -8.20
CA CYS A 102 16.06 -12.15 -6.84
C CYS A 102 17.26 -11.92 -5.93
N GLU A 103 17.46 -10.68 -5.49
CA GLU A 103 18.66 -10.27 -4.76
C GLU A 103 18.29 -9.67 -3.41
N LYS A 104 19.26 -9.68 -2.48
CA LYS A 104 19.14 -8.99 -1.20
C LYS A 104 19.11 -7.48 -1.46
N THR A 105 18.21 -6.79 -0.79
CA THR A 105 18.00 -5.35 -1.00
C THR A 105 18.78 -4.55 0.04
N ASP A 106 19.78 -3.80 -0.42
CA ASP A 106 20.51 -2.85 0.40
C ASP A 106 19.85 -1.47 0.27
N LEU A 107 18.99 -1.16 1.24
CA LEU A 107 18.18 0.06 1.25
C LEU A 107 18.89 1.20 1.98
N ASN A 108 18.91 2.40 1.39
CA ASN A 108 19.29 3.60 2.12
C ASN A 108 18.12 4.11 2.98
N TRP A 109 18.17 3.83 4.29
CA TRP A 109 17.13 4.20 5.27
C TRP A 109 16.96 5.71 5.47
N ASN A 110 17.94 6.54 5.09
CA ASN A 110 17.83 7.99 5.16
C ASN A 110 16.95 8.56 4.02
N HIS A 111 16.68 7.76 2.98
CA HIS A 111 15.88 8.22 1.86
C HIS A 111 14.37 8.16 2.18
N SER A 112 13.69 9.29 2.10
CA SER A 112 12.26 9.42 2.44
C SER A 112 11.36 8.41 1.71
N TRP A 113 11.72 8.01 0.48
CA TRP A 113 10.94 7.03 -0.29
C TRP A 113 11.08 5.61 0.27
N VAL A 114 12.27 5.27 0.79
CA VAL A 114 12.54 3.98 1.45
C VAL A 114 11.74 3.89 2.75
N GLN A 115 11.81 4.93 3.59
CA GLN A 115 11.04 4.98 4.84
C GLN A 115 9.55 4.77 4.59
N LYS A 116 8.97 5.43 3.59
CA LYS A 116 7.55 5.26 3.23
C LYS A 116 7.21 3.86 2.72
N ALA A 117 8.11 3.23 1.97
CA ALA A 117 7.85 1.92 1.36
C ALA A 117 8.14 0.74 2.31
N TYR A 118 9.04 0.92 3.27
CA TYR A 118 9.59 -0.13 4.13
C TYR A 118 9.47 0.14 5.62
N ALA A 119 8.68 1.14 6.03
CA ALA A 119 8.42 1.44 7.44
C ALA A 119 8.10 0.17 8.26
N GLY A 120 8.75 0.03 9.41
CA GLY A 120 8.54 -1.09 10.33
C GLY A 120 9.22 -2.41 9.94
N ARG A 121 10.08 -2.41 8.92
CA ARG A 121 10.89 -3.59 8.52
C ARG A 121 12.39 -3.38 8.66
N GLU A 122 12.76 -2.46 9.54
CA GLU A 122 14.15 -2.14 9.84
C GLU A 122 14.84 -3.37 10.43
N GLY A 123 16.09 -3.62 10.01
CA GLY A 123 16.88 -4.77 10.46
C GLY A 123 16.50 -6.13 9.83
N GLN A 124 15.46 -6.20 9.00
CA GLN A 124 15.11 -7.45 8.29
C GLN A 124 15.86 -7.59 6.97
N THR A 125 16.33 -8.80 6.66
CA THR A 125 16.88 -9.10 5.33
C THR A 125 15.74 -9.23 4.32
N ILE A 126 15.67 -8.27 3.39
CA ILE A 126 14.60 -8.21 2.39
C ILE A 126 15.15 -8.63 1.03
N TYR A 127 14.52 -9.64 0.41
CA TYR A 127 14.78 -10.02 -0.96
C TYR A 127 13.76 -9.40 -1.91
N LYS A 128 14.22 -8.91 -3.06
CA LYS A 128 13.38 -8.30 -4.08
C LYS A 128 13.80 -8.73 -5.48
N LYS A 129 12.87 -8.53 -6.41
CA LYS A 129 13.12 -8.71 -7.83
C LYS A 129 13.82 -7.49 -8.39
N TYR A 130 15.00 -7.67 -8.95
CA TYR A 130 15.78 -6.64 -9.61
C TYR A 130 15.65 -6.77 -11.11
N PHE A 131 15.48 -5.64 -11.79
CA PHE A 131 15.59 -5.58 -13.24
C PHE A 131 17.01 -5.21 -13.61
N ASN A 132 17.63 -6.06 -14.40
CA ASN A 132 18.94 -5.86 -14.98
C ASN A 132 18.80 -5.77 -16.50
N VAL A 133 19.60 -4.93 -17.15
CA VAL A 133 19.71 -4.89 -18.60
C VAL A 133 21.16 -5.19 -18.97
N ILE A 134 21.37 -6.37 -19.55
CA ILE A 134 22.67 -6.83 -20.02
C ILE A 134 22.88 -6.31 -21.43
N PRO A 135 23.84 -5.40 -21.66
CA PRO A 135 24.06 -4.83 -22.97
C PRO A 135 24.55 -5.88 -23.96
N GLN A 136 24.23 -5.68 -25.24
CA GLN A 136 24.84 -6.49 -26.30
C GLN A 136 26.34 -6.19 -26.36
N LYS A 137 27.14 -7.21 -26.67
CA LYS A 137 28.60 -7.05 -26.81
C LYS A 137 28.89 -6.03 -27.91
N GLN A 138 29.66 -5.00 -27.58
CA GLN A 138 30.16 -4.04 -28.57
C GLN A 138 30.99 -4.78 -29.63
N HIS A 139 30.82 -4.42 -30.90
CA HIS A 139 31.66 -4.97 -31.96
C HIS A 139 33.13 -4.59 -31.71
N GLN A 140 34.04 -5.52 -31.96
CA GLN A 140 35.50 -5.34 -31.75
C GLN A 140 36.23 -4.99 -33.05
N ASN A 141 35.47 -4.64 -34.11
CA ASN A 141 36.04 -4.32 -35.40
C ASN A 141 36.41 -2.85 -35.43
N PHE A 142 37.71 -2.56 -35.48
CA PHE A 142 38.25 -1.22 -35.66
C PHE A 142 38.68 -1.05 -37.11
N ARG A 143 38.42 0.12 -37.70
CA ARG A 143 38.88 0.49 -39.04
C ARG A 143 39.92 1.60 -38.91
N LEU A 144 41.10 1.40 -39.49
CA LEU A 144 42.10 2.45 -39.62
C LEU A 144 41.52 3.58 -40.49
N VAL A 145 41.55 4.82 -39.97
CA VAL A 145 41.02 5.99 -40.66
C VAL A 145 42.14 6.66 -41.46
N GLU A 146 43.26 6.94 -40.81
CA GLU A 146 44.45 7.53 -41.42
C GLU A 146 45.70 6.93 -40.76
N GLU A 147 46.77 6.77 -41.55
CA GLU A 147 48.11 6.43 -41.09
C GLU A 147 48.94 7.73 -41.07
N VAL A 148 49.70 7.95 -39.99
CA VAL A 148 50.52 9.16 -39.77
C VAL A 148 51.83 9.05 -40.53
#